data_AF-D8P8A6-F1
#
_entry.id   AF-D8P8A6-F1
#
_cell.length_a   1.000
_cell.length_b   1.000
_cell.length_c   1.000
_cell.angle_alpha   90.00
_cell.angle_beta   90.00
_cell.angle_gamma   90.00
#
_symmetry.space_group_name_H-M   'P 1'
#
loop_
_entity.id
_entity.type
_entity.pdbx_description
1 polymer ?
#
loop_
_entity_poly.entity_id
_entity_poly.type
_entity_poly.pdbx_seq_one_letter_code
_entity_poly.pdbx_strand_id
1 'polypeptide(L)'
;MSHHPAAEHFEISLQTPSGEISTAVGVPAGFVPITAILPLMRSLGGEAQVLEQRRLLEAGQRISCEKGCAACCRMLVPISVPEAFALTNAIDQLDQNERNRLLAKLDLAQQQLARAGILKQLSSLADSSEPLNDEAIEPLNRAYYALRMPCPFLDNETCSIYADRPAACRELAVTSPATECQEMTKQTVQPVPVAVRLSTALSLLWADLTGTAPRLIPLPLAVDWARRHKEEQTNQWAGTELFEKAMDKVWQYLSQETARRRNVG
;
A
#
# COMPACT_ATOMS: atom_id res chain seq x y z
N MET A 1 -26.55 25.03 -9.38
CA MET A 1 -26.62 23.84 -10.26
C MET A 1 -25.28 23.15 -10.20
N SER A 2 -25.19 22.07 -9.45
CA SER A 2 -23.96 21.32 -9.23
C SER A 2 -23.66 20.53 -10.50
N HIS A 3 -22.72 20.98 -11.32
CA HIS A 3 -22.21 20.16 -12.43
C HIS A 3 -21.46 18.97 -11.82
N HIS A 4 -22.14 17.85 -11.63
CA HIS A 4 -21.43 16.58 -11.48
C HIS A 4 -20.76 16.30 -12.82
N PRO A 5 -19.42 16.14 -12.86
CA PRO A 5 -18.76 15.72 -14.08
C PRO A 5 -19.42 14.41 -14.55
N ALA A 6 -19.63 14.28 -15.85
CA ALA A 6 -20.16 13.04 -16.42
C ALA A 6 -19.28 11.87 -15.94
N ALA A 7 -19.93 10.81 -15.46
CA ALA A 7 -19.27 9.60 -15.00
C ALA A 7 -19.63 8.45 -15.93
N GLU A 8 -18.63 7.76 -16.42
CA GLU A 8 -18.78 6.51 -17.16
C GLU A 8 -18.85 5.35 -16.17
N HIS A 9 -19.70 4.38 -16.44
CA HIS A 9 -19.94 3.25 -15.54
C HIS A 9 -19.34 2.00 -16.15
N PHE A 10 -18.52 1.31 -15.37
CA PHE A 10 -17.83 0.08 -15.77
C PHE A 10 -18.24 -1.05 -14.83
N GLU A 11 -18.48 -2.22 -15.41
CA GLU A 11 -18.58 -3.48 -14.67
C GLU A 11 -17.21 -4.15 -14.66
N ILE A 12 -16.70 -4.42 -13.47
CA ILE A 12 -15.42 -5.10 -13.26
C ILE A 12 -15.71 -6.55 -12.88
N SER A 13 -15.02 -7.48 -13.55
CA SER A 13 -14.90 -8.87 -13.12
C SER A 13 -13.41 -9.23 -13.05
N LEU A 14 -12.94 -9.58 -11.85
CA LEU A 14 -11.56 -9.96 -11.59
C LEU A 14 -11.51 -11.38 -11.02
N GLN A 15 -10.87 -12.27 -11.76
CA GLN A 15 -10.60 -13.63 -11.30
C GLN A 15 -9.36 -13.62 -10.42
N THR A 16 -9.51 -13.96 -9.14
CA THR A 16 -8.41 -14.18 -8.20
C THR A 16 -8.20 -15.69 -7.99
N PRO A 17 -7.05 -16.12 -7.46
CA PRO A 17 -6.84 -17.54 -7.12
C PRO A 17 -7.85 -18.12 -6.12
N SER A 18 -8.55 -17.26 -5.36
CA SER A 18 -9.45 -17.66 -4.28
C SER A 18 -10.92 -17.31 -4.53
N GLY A 19 -11.25 -16.81 -5.73
CA GLY A 19 -12.62 -16.48 -6.12
C GLY A 19 -12.70 -15.26 -7.04
N GLU A 20 -13.91 -14.95 -7.48
CA GLU A 20 -14.20 -13.79 -8.32
C GLU A 20 -14.55 -12.57 -7.48
N ILE A 21 -14.05 -11.41 -7.91
CA ILE A 21 -14.49 -10.10 -7.47
C ILE A 21 -15.31 -9.49 -8.60
N SER A 22 -16.55 -9.09 -8.32
CA SER A 22 -17.40 -8.39 -9.27
C SER A 22 -17.98 -7.14 -8.63
N THR A 23 -17.78 -5.98 -9.28
CA THR A 23 -18.23 -4.69 -8.78
C THR A 23 -18.44 -3.69 -9.91
N ALA A 24 -19.38 -2.77 -9.72
CA ALA A 24 -19.63 -1.66 -10.63
C ALA A 24 -18.92 -0.40 -10.13
N VAL A 25 -18.23 0.32 -11.02
CA VAL A 25 -17.52 1.56 -10.68
C VAL A 25 -17.95 2.72 -11.57
N GLY A 26 -18.16 3.88 -10.96
CA GLY A 26 -18.28 5.15 -11.67
C GLY A 26 -16.90 5.79 -11.82
N VAL A 27 -16.47 6.03 -13.06
CA VAL A 27 -15.20 6.66 -13.41
C VAL A 27 -15.47 8.05 -13.96
N PRO A 28 -14.85 9.12 -13.42
CA PRO A 28 -15.01 10.46 -13.96
C PRO A 28 -14.53 10.53 -15.42
N ALA A 29 -15.35 11.06 -16.33
CA ALA A 29 -14.95 11.23 -17.73
C ALA A 29 -13.96 12.40 -17.96
N GLY A 30 -13.77 13.24 -16.93
CA GLY A 30 -12.86 14.38 -16.97
C GLY A 30 -11.41 14.04 -16.58
N PHE A 31 -10.57 15.07 -16.54
CA PHE A 31 -9.21 14.97 -16.02
C PHE A 31 -9.21 14.94 -14.49
N VAL A 32 -8.54 13.95 -13.92
CA VAL A 32 -8.47 13.72 -12.47
C VAL A 32 -7.03 13.50 -12.02
N PRO A 33 -6.68 13.83 -10.76
CA PRO A 33 -5.39 13.48 -10.22
C PRO A 33 -5.27 11.96 -10.08
N ILE A 34 -4.04 11.42 -10.09
CA ILE A 34 -3.82 9.97 -9.94
C ILE A 34 -4.39 9.42 -8.64
N THR A 35 -4.47 10.23 -7.58
CA THR A 35 -5.03 9.82 -6.29
C THR A 35 -6.52 9.43 -6.38
N ALA A 36 -7.23 9.83 -7.45
CA ALA A 36 -8.63 9.48 -7.67
C ALA A 36 -8.85 7.97 -7.87
N ILE A 37 -7.84 7.21 -8.31
CA ILE A 37 -7.95 5.76 -8.50
C ILE A 37 -7.85 4.96 -7.19
N LEU A 38 -7.31 5.56 -6.12
CA LEU A 38 -6.98 4.86 -4.89
C LEU A 38 -8.16 4.21 -4.17
N PRO A 39 -9.36 4.82 -4.06
CA PRO A 39 -10.48 4.17 -3.42
C PRO A 39 -10.85 2.84 -4.09
N LEU A 40 -10.91 2.82 -5.42
CA LEU A 40 -11.16 1.61 -6.20
C LEU A 40 -10.07 0.57 -5.93
N MET A 41 -8.80 0.95 -6.10
CA MET A 41 -7.69 0.03 -5.88
C MET A 41 -7.76 -0.56 -4.47
N ARG A 42 -7.84 0.27 -3.42
CA ARG A 42 -7.95 -0.19 -2.03
C ARG A 42 -9.14 -1.13 -1.80
N SER A 43 -10.28 -0.93 -2.47
CA SER A 43 -11.43 -1.84 -2.41
C SER A 43 -11.09 -3.20 -3.00
N LEU A 44 -10.56 -3.24 -4.22
CA LEU A 44 -10.21 -4.47 -4.93
C LEU A 44 -9.22 -5.33 -4.13
N GLY A 45 -8.18 -4.71 -3.55
CA GLY A 45 -7.19 -5.43 -2.74
C GLY A 45 -7.77 -5.93 -1.42
N GLY A 46 -8.66 -5.14 -0.80
CA GLY A 46 -9.39 -5.56 0.39
C GLY A 46 -10.31 -6.75 0.12
N GLU A 47 -11.06 -6.73 -0.98
CA GLU A 47 -11.95 -7.81 -1.40
C GLU A 47 -11.16 -9.07 -1.75
N ALA A 48 -10.04 -8.94 -2.48
CA ALA A 48 -9.14 -10.05 -2.76
C ALA A 48 -8.61 -10.70 -1.47
N GLN A 49 -8.21 -9.88 -0.48
CA GLN A 49 -7.72 -10.37 0.80
C GLN A 49 -8.84 -11.02 1.64
N VAL A 50 -10.09 -10.57 1.51
CA VAL A 50 -11.25 -11.21 2.15
C VAL A 50 -11.50 -12.60 1.55
N LEU A 51 -11.37 -12.77 0.23
CA LEU A 51 -11.50 -14.08 -0.42
C LEU A 51 -10.43 -15.07 0.06
N GLU A 52 -9.17 -14.63 0.17
CA GLU A 52 -8.07 -15.46 0.70
C GLU A 52 -8.33 -15.88 2.15
N GLN A 53 -8.75 -14.95 3.01
CA GLN A 53 -9.10 -15.27 4.40
C GLN A 53 -10.29 -16.23 4.49
N ARG A 54 -11.34 -16.02 3.69
CA ARG A 54 -12.51 -16.90 3.66
C ARG A 54 -12.13 -18.33 3.30
N ARG A 55 -11.34 -18.51 2.24
CA ARG A 55 -10.83 -19.82 1.81
C ARG A 55 -10.08 -20.55 2.93
N LEU A 56 -9.25 -19.83 3.70
CA LEU A 56 -8.49 -20.41 4.82
C LEU A 56 -9.39 -20.74 6.02
N LEU A 57 -10.38 -19.90 6.32
CA LEU A 57 -11.38 -20.17 7.36
C LEU A 57 -12.23 -21.39 7.02
N GLU A 58 -12.65 -21.53 5.77
CA GLU A 58 -13.36 -22.72 5.26
C GLU A 58 -12.50 -23.98 5.34
N ALA A 59 -11.18 -23.85 5.19
CA ALA A 59 -10.21 -24.92 5.41
C ALA A 59 -9.89 -25.18 6.90
N GLY A 60 -10.60 -24.55 7.83
CA GLY A 60 -10.46 -24.76 9.27
C GLY A 60 -9.31 -24.00 9.94
N GLN A 61 -8.62 -23.11 9.22
CA GLN A 61 -7.62 -22.23 9.82
C GLN A 61 -8.29 -21.08 10.58
N ARG A 62 -7.51 -20.34 11.38
CA ARG A 62 -7.95 -19.13 12.08
C ARG A 62 -7.11 -17.95 11.63
N ILE A 63 -7.73 -16.78 11.53
CA ILE A 63 -7.00 -15.53 11.32
C ILE A 63 -6.65 -14.93 12.69
N SER A 64 -5.38 -14.63 12.92
CA SER A 64 -4.91 -14.09 14.21
C SER A 64 -4.92 -12.56 14.28
N CYS A 65 -5.11 -11.88 13.15
CA CYS A 65 -5.06 -10.43 13.07
C CYS A 65 -6.37 -9.81 13.53
N GLU A 66 -6.28 -8.88 14.47
CA GLU A 66 -7.41 -8.13 15.00
C GLU A 66 -7.05 -6.67 15.29
N LYS A 67 -8.05 -5.84 15.58
CA LYS A 67 -7.81 -4.44 15.98
C LYS A 67 -6.98 -4.40 17.26
N GLY A 68 -5.92 -3.60 17.27
CA GLY A 68 -4.97 -3.52 18.38
C GLY A 68 -3.73 -4.40 18.18
N CYS A 69 -3.74 -5.35 17.24
CA CYS A 69 -2.50 -6.01 16.81
C CYS A 69 -1.64 -5.04 15.99
N ALA A 70 -0.43 -4.75 16.49
CA ALA A 70 0.50 -3.80 15.87
C ALA A 70 1.86 -4.40 15.48
N ALA A 71 1.94 -5.73 15.32
CA ALA A 71 3.19 -6.40 14.97
C ALA A 71 3.71 -5.97 13.58
N CYS A 72 2.84 -5.97 12.57
CA CYS A 72 3.18 -5.50 11.22
C CYS A 72 3.46 -3.99 11.17
N CYS A 73 2.92 -3.21 12.11
CA CYS A 73 3.17 -1.77 12.23
C CYS A 73 4.58 -1.42 12.71
N ARG A 74 5.46 -2.41 12.87
CA ARG A 74 6.90 -2.24 13.16
C ARG A 74 7.79 -2.74 12.00
N MET A 75 7.19 -3.08 10.87
CA MET A 75 7.90 -3.43 9.63
C MET A 75 8.10 -2.19 8.75
N LEU A 76 9.08 -2.28 7.83
CA LEU A 76 9.20 -1.30 6.75
C LEU A 76 8.03 -1.50 5.79
N VAL A 77 7.14 -0.52 5.70
CA VAL A 77 6.03 -0.53 4.75
C VAL A 77 6.40 0.31 3.53
N PRO A 78 6.60 -0.31 2.36
CA PRO A 78 6.72 0.41 1.10
C PRO A 78 5.33 0.82 0.58
N ILE A 79 5.18 2.06 0.12
CA ILE A 79 3.94 2.57 -0.49
C ILE A 79 4.21 3.17 -1.87
N SER A 80 3.21 3.20 -2.73
CA SER A 80 3.34 3.81 -4.05
C SER A 80 3.36 5.34 -4.00
N VAL A 81 3.85 5.98 -5.07
CA VAL A 81 3.78 7.44 -5.25
C VAL A 81 2.34 7.98 -5.11
N PRO A 82 1.30 7.39 -5.76
CA PRO A 82 -0.09 7.80 -5.55
C PRO A 82 -0.51 7.75 -4.08
N GLU A 83 -0.14 6.70 -3.35
CA GLU A 83 -0.47 6.56 -1.93
C GLU A 83 0.24 7.62 -1.07
N ALA A 84 1.48 7.98 -1.38
CA ALA A 84 2.20 9.04 -0.67
C ALA A 84 1.55 10.41 -0.86
N PHE A 85 1.11 10.74 -2.08
CA PHE A 85 0.36 11.97 -2.35
C PHE A 85 -0.98 11.97 -1.61
N ALA A 86 -1.76 10.89 -1.68
CA ALA A 86 -3.05 10.83 -1.00
C ALA A 86 -2.92 10.87 0.52
N LEU A 87 -1.90 10.23 1.09
CA LEU A 87 -1.60 10.28 2.52
C LEU A 87 -1.27 11.72 2.95
N THR A 88 -0.46 12.43 2.17
CA THR A 88 -0.13 13.83 2.44
C THR A 88 -1.36 14.72 2.38
N ASN A 89 -2.21 14.54 1.36
CA ASN A 89 -3.49 15.26 1.27
C ASN A 89 -4.39 14.99 2.47
N ALA A 90 -4.52 13.72 2.90
CA ALA A 90 -5.32 13.35 4.05
C ALA A 90 -4.81 14.03 5.33
N ILE A 91 -3.50 14.06 5.54
CA ILE A 91 -2.87 14.73 6.69
C ILE A 91 -3.08 16.25 6.63
N ASP A 92 -2.99 16.86 5.45
CA ASP A 92 -3.16 18.30 5.29
C ASP A 92 -4.60 18.78 5.56
N GLN A 93 -5.59 17.89 5.42
CA GLN A 93 -7.01 18.13 5.74
C GLN A 93 -7.38 17.90 7.22
N LEU A 94 -6.48 17.35 8.03
CA LEU A 94 -6.71 17.23 9.47
C LEU A 94 -6.73 18.61 10.15
N ASP A 95 -7.30 18.67 11.34
CA ASP A 95 -7.19 19.87 12.16
C ASP A 95 -5.72 20.15 12.52
N GLN A 96 -5.43 21.40 12.87
CA GLN A 96 -4.06 21.84 13.10
C GLN A 96 -3.35 21.06 14.22
N ASN A 97 -4.07 20.66 15.27
CA ASN A 97 -3.49 19.94 16.40
C ASN A 97 -3.17 18.49 16.02
N GLU A 98 -4.11 17.80 15.37
CA GLU A 98 -3.93 16.43 14.87
C GLU A 98 -2.80 16.36 13.84
N ARG A 99 -2.80 17.29 12.87
CA ARG A 99 -1.75 17.41 11.86
C ARG A 99 -0.37 17.62 12.50
N ASN A 100 -0.25 18.57 13.43
CA ASN A 100 1.02 18.84 14.10
C ASN A 100 1.51 17.62 14.92
N ARG A 101 0.59 16.92 15.59
CA ARG A 101 0.91 15.68 16.33
C ARG A 101 1.45 14.60 15.40
N LEU A 102 0.84 14.38 14.23
CA LEU A 102 1.31 13.39 13.27
C LEU A 102 2.65 13.77 12.64
N LEU A 103 2.83 15.04 12.26
CA LEU A 103 4.11 15.51 11.72
C LEU A 103 5.24 15.36 12.73
N ALA A 104 5.00 15.66 14.02
CA ALA A 104 5.99 15.42 15.07
C ALA A 104 6.35 13.94 15.25
N LYS A 105 5.38 13.01 15.10
CA LYS A 105 5.65 11.56 15.11
C LYS A 105 6.49 11.13 13.90
N LEU A 106 6.24 11.70 12.71
CA LEU A 106 7.04 11.46 11.51
C LEU A 106 8.48 11.98 11.66
N ASP A 107 8.66 13.19 12.17
CA ASP A 107 9.98 13.78 12.45
C ASP A 107 10.78 12.90 13.42
N LEU A 108 10.14 12.44 14.51
CA LEU A 108 10.76 11.54 15.48
C LEU A 108 11.18 10.21 14.82
N ALA A 109 10.34 9.64 13.97
CA ALA A 109 10.66 8.42 13.24
C ALA A 109 11.88 8.62 12.33
N GLN A 110 11.95 9.72 11.56
CA GLN A 110 13.11 10.02 10.72
C GLN A 110 14.38 10.24 11.53
N GLN A 111 14.31 10.90 12.69
CA GLN A 111 15.45 11.03 13.60
C GLN A 111 15.96 9.66 14.10
N GLN A 112 15.05 8.73 14.41
CA GLN A 112 15.43 7.36 14.78
C GLN A 112 16.13 6.63 13.62
N LEU A 113 15.59 6.75 12.40
CA LEU A 113 16.21 6.20 11.19
C LEU A 113 17.59 6.80 10.91
N ALA A 114 17.79 8.10 11.18
CA ALA A 114 19.05 8.79 11.04
C ALA A 114 20.09 8.27 12.04
N ARG A 115 19.72 8.14 13.32
CA ARG A 115 20.59 7.60 14.39
C ARG A 115 20.97 6.14 14.12
N ALA A 116 20.07 5.38 13.51
CA ALA A 116 20.32 4.00 13.08
C ALA A 116 21.21 3.91 11.81
N GLY A 117 21.51 5.03 11.15
CA GLY A 117 22.35 5.07 9.96
C GLY A 117 21.65 4.66 8.65
N ILE A 118 20.36 4.33 8.68
CA ILE A 118 19.63 3.78 7.52
C ILE A 118 18.81 4.83 6.75
N LEU A 119 18.62 6.04 7.29
CA LEU A 119 17.81 7.09 6.66
C LEU A 119 18.27 7.43 5.22
N LYS A 120 19.58 7.56 5.00
CA LYS A 120 20.13 7.90 3.67
C LYS A 120 19.84 6.81 2.64
N GLN A 121 19.97 5.54 3.03
CA GLN A 121 19.68 4.41 2.14
C GLN A 121 18.20 4.34 1.80
N LEU A 122 17.32 4.55 2.78
CA LEU A 122 15.86 4.61 2.56
C LEU A 122 15.46 5.78 1.66
N SER A 123 16.09 6.93 1.83
CA SER A 123 15.83 8.11 0.98
C SER A 123 16.30 7.84 -0.46
N SER A 124 17.49 7.26 -0.64
CA SER A 124 18.00 6.87 -1.95
C SER A 124 17.09 5.84 -2.64
N LEU A 125 16.49 4.92 -1.88
CA LEU A 125 15.54 3.94 -2.41
C LEU A 125 14.24 4.63 -2.90
N ALA A 126 13.74 5.60 -2.14
CA ALA A 126 12.55 6.37 -2.52
C ALA A 126 12.78 7.23 -3.78
N ASP A 127 13.99 7.75 -3.95
CA ASP A 127 14.36 8.63 -5.07
C ASP A 127 14.96 7.84 -6.26
N SER A 128 15.17 6.54 -6.14
CA SER A 128 15.82 5.70 -7.16
C SER A 128 14.98 5.59 -8.45
N SER A 129 15.65 5.67 -9.60
CA SER A 129 15.07 5.35 -10.91
C SER A 129 15.39 3.93 -11.37
N GLU A 130 16.00 3.10 -10.52
CA GLU A 130 16.33 1.72 -10.84
C GLU A 130 15.25 0.75 -10.32
N PRO A 131 14.96 -0.34 -11.04
CA PRO A 131 14.05 -1.37 -10.55
C PRO A 131 14.48 -1.90 -9.19
N LEU A 132 13.52 -2.05 -8.28
CA LEU A 132 13.75 -2.62 -6.97
C LEU A 132 14.09 -4.11 -7.11
N ASN A 133 15.17 -4.54 -6.45
CA ASN A 133 15.53 -5.94 -6.29
C ASN A 133 15.34 -6.33 -4.82
N ASP A 134 14.45 -7.28 -4.55
CA ASP A 134 14.13 -7.75 -3.20
C ASP A 134 15.39 -8.19 -2.43
N GLU A 135 16.31 -8.90 -3.08
CA GLU A 135 17.56 -9.36 -2.44
C GLU A 135 18.46 -8.18 -2.02
N ALA A 136 18.46 -7.11 -2.81
CA ALA A 136 19.27 -5.92 -2.53
C ALA A 136 18.69 -5.09 -1.37
N ILE A 137 17.37 -5.12 -1.17
CA ILE A 137 16.67 -4.34 -0.15
C ILE A 137 16.59 -5.09 1.18
N GLU A 138 16.68 -6.41 1.14
CA GLU A 138 16.51 -7.27 2.30
C GLU A 138 17.42 -6.93 3.52
N PRO A 139 18.72 -6.56 3.36
CA PRO A 139 19.52 -6.06 4.47
C PRO A 139 18.93 -4.81 5.14
N LEU A 140 18.37 -3.90 4.33
CA LEU A 140 17.73 -2.67 4.79
C LEU A 140 16.41 -2.96 5.51
N ASN A 141 15.61 -3.90 5.00
CA ASN A 141 14.40 -4.39 5.66
C ASN A 141 14.69 -4.94 7.05
N ARG A 142 15.72 -5.79 7.19
CA ARG A 142 16.15 -6.34 8.49
C ARG A 142 16.64 -5.26 9.44
N ALA A 143 17.44 -4.32 8.95
CA ALA A 143 17.94 -3.22 9.76
C ALA A 143 16.78 -2.34 10.29
N TYR A 144 15.80 -2.03 9.45
CA TYR A 144 14.59 -1.31 9.86
C TYR A 144 13.79 -2.12 10.91
N TYR A 145 13.53 -3.40 10.65
CA TYR A 145 12.77 -4.26 11.56
C TYR A 145 13.44 -4.38 12.94
N ALA A 146 14.77 -4.46 12.98
CA ALA A 146 15.54 -4.54 14.22
C ALA A 146 15.35 -3.32 15.14
N LEU A 147 14.96 -2.16 14.60
CA LEU A 147 14.69 -0.96 15.40
C LEU A 147 13.43 -1.09 16.26
N ARG A 148 12.49 -1.97 15.87
CA ARG A 148 11.19 -2.15 16.53
C ARG A 148 10.41 -0.85 16.73
N MET A 149 10.72 0.16 15.94
CA MET A 149 10.08 1.46 16.03
C MET A 149 8.61 1.34 15.62
N PRO A 150 7.67 1.92 16.39
CA PRO A 150 6.28 1.94 16.00
C PRO A 150 6.10 2.79 14.73
N CYS A 151 5.18 2.38 13.87
CA CYS A 151 4.72 3.21 12.76
C CYS A 151 4.32 4.61 13.26
N PRO A 152 4.71 5.70 12.56
CA PRO A 152 4.37 7.07 12.96
C PRO A 152 2.86 7.31 13.11
N PHE A 153 2.03 6.51 12.44
CA PHE A 153 0.57 6.60 12.48
C PHE A 153 -0.08 5.72 13.55
N LEU A 154 0.72 5.09 14.43
CA LEU A 154 0.18 4.30 15.53
C LEU A 154 -0.20 5.22 16.70
N ASP A 155 -1.39 5.02 17.25
CA ASP A 155 -1.87 5.65 18.47
C ASP A 155 -2.52 4.57 19.35
N ASN A 156 -1.90 4.27 20.49
CA ASN A 156 -2.29 3.17 21.38
C ASN A 156 -2.55 1.85 20.62
N GLU A 157 -1.57 1.44 19.81
CA GLU A 157 -1.62 0.21 18.99
C GLU A 157 -2.76 0.15 17.95
N THR A 158 -3.43 1.29 17.72
CA THR A 158 -4.45 1.46 16.69
C THR A 158 -3.93 2.43 15.63
N CYS A 159 -4.22 2.16 14.36
CA CYS A 159 -3.83 3.05 13.27
C CYS A 159 -4.71 4.31 13.27
N SER A 160 -4.11 5.50 13.43
CA SER A 160 -4.80 6.78 13.40
C SER A 160 -5.29 7.16 11.99
N ILE A 161 -4.71 6.57 10.95
CA ILE A 161 -5.09 6.76 9.54
C ILE A 161 -5.82 5.53 8.99
N TYR A 162 -6.59 4.80 9.80
CA TYR A 162 -7.14 3.49 9.39
C TYR A 162 -7.91 3.53 8.06
N ALA A 163 -8.67 4.60 7.80
CA ALA A 163 -9.39 4.79 6.55
C ALA A 163 -8.45 5.02 5.34
N ASP A 164 -7.29 5.62 5.59
CA ASP A 164 -6.27 5.96 4.59
C ASP A 164 -5.07 5.01 4.58
N ARG A 165 -5.14 3.91 5.34
CA ARG A 165 -4.04 2.93 5.40
C ARG A 165 -3.66 2.47 3.99
N PRO A 166 -2.35 2.43 3.66
CA PRO A 166 -1.86 1.94 2.38
C PRO A 166 -2.33 0.52 2.09
N ALA A 167 -2.39 0.15 0.81
CA ALA A 167 -2.82 -1.17 0.37
C ALA A 167 -1.94 -2.28 0.96
N ALA A 168 -0.62 -2.09 1.01
CA ALA A 168 0.30 -3.01 1.68
C ALA A 168 -0.09 -3.31 3.14
N CYS A 169 -0.69 -2.36 3.87
CA CYS A 169 -1.18 -2.58 5.23
C CYS A 169 -2.51 -3.33 5.29
N ARG A 170 -3.32 -3.29 4.22
CA ARG A 170 -4.64 -3.96 4.13
C ARG A 170 -4.49 -5.44 3.75
N GLU A 171 -3.45 -5.74 3.00
CA GLU A 171 -3.16 -7.05 2.42
C GLU A 171 -2.45 -7.99 3.40
N LEU A 172 -2.06 -7.52 4.60
CA LEU A 172 -1.35 -8.33 5.59
C LEU A 172 -2.30 -8.99 6.59
N ALA A 173 -2.27 -10.32 6.64
CA ALA A 173 -2.86 -11.13 7.70
C ALA A 173 -2.03 -12.41 7.91
N VAL A 174 -2.21 -13.09 9.04
CA VAL A 174 -1.54 -14.37 9.35
C VAL A 174 -2.50 -15.37 9.95
N THR A 175 -2.18 -16.66 9.81
CA THR A 175 -2.90 -17.77 10.45
C THR A 175 -2.12 -18.43 11.60
N SER A 176 -0.82 -18.15 11.73
CA SER A 176 -0.03 -18.46 12.91
C SER A 176 -0.52 -17.67 14.13
N PRO A 177 -0.33 -18.14 15.38
CA PRO A 177 -0.66 -17.37 16.58
C PRO A 177 -0.02 -15.97 16.57
N ALA A 178 -0.75 -14.96 17.06
CA ALA A 178 -0.28 -13.56 17.06
C ALA A 178 1.05 -13.36 17.82
N THR A 179 1.34 -14.22 18.81
CA THR A 179 2.60 -14.23 19.55
C THR A 179 3.82 -14.47 18.66
N GLU A 180 3.67 -15.22 17.56
CA GLU A 180 4.76 -15.50 16.62
C GLU A 180 5.16 -14.24 15.83
N CYS A 181 4.25 -13.27 15.66
CA CYS A 181 4.55 -12.02 14.97
C CYS A 181 5.50 -11.10 15.74
N GLN A 182 5.88 -11.43 16.98
CA GLN A 182 6.94 -10.73 17.70
C GLN A 182 8.31 -10.98 17.05
N GLU A 183 8.50 -12.11 16.37
CA GLU A 183 9.75 -12.47 15.69
C GLU A 183 9.50 -12.97 14.26
N MET A 184 9.07 -12.07 13.38
CA MET A 184 8.68 -12.33 11.99
C MET A 184 9.83 -12.80 11.09
N THR A 185 11.08 -12.72 11.55
CA THR A 185 12.23 -13.29 10.85
C THR A 185 12.32 -14.80 11.01
N LYS A 186 11.55 -15.41 11.93
CA LYS A 186 11.44 -16.86 12.07
C LYS A 186 10.38 -17.41 11.11
N GLN A 187 10.60 -18.63 10.64
CA GLN A 187 9.69 -19.35 9.74
C GLN A 187 8.39 -19.83 10.44
N THR A 188 8.10 -19.36 11.66
CA THR A 188 6.88 -19.73 12.40
C THR A 188 5.67 -18.89 12.01
N VAL A 189 5.89 -17.72 11.40
CA VAL A 189 4.80 -16.87 10.90
C VAL A 189 4.24 -17.45 9.61
N GLN A 190 2.93 -17.72 9.60
CA GLN A 190 2.20 -18.24 8.44
C GLN A 190 1.34 -17.12 7.84
N PRO A 191 1.83 -16.42 6.80
CA PRO A 191 1.07 -15.34 6.18
C PRO A 191 -0.13 -15.87 5.41
N VAL A 192 -1.24 -15.15 5.46
CA VAL A 192 -2.34 -15.31 4.49
C VAL A 192 -1.80 -14.92 3.11
N PRO A 193 -2.03 -15.71 2.05
CA PRO A 193 -1.57 -15.37 0.72
C PRO A 193 -2.14 -14.02 0.24
N VAL A 194 -1.31 -13.24 -0.44
CA VAL A 194 -1.72 -11.97 -1.06
C VAL A 194 -1.92 -12.21 -2.54
N ALA A 195 -3.18 -12.17 -3.01
CA ALA A 195 -3.51 -12.41 -4.41
C ALA A 195 -3.02 -11.27 -5.34
N VAL A 196 -3.04 -10.03 -4.85
CA VAL A 196 -2.58 -8.85 -5.59
C VAL A 196 -1.91 -7.86 -4.64
N ARG A 197 -0.77 -7.30 -5.05
CA ARG A 197 -0.04 -6.25 -4.31
C ARG A 197 -0.34 -4.89 -4.92
N LEU A 198 -1.31 -4.17 -4.36
CA LEU A 198 -1.78 -2.96 -5.05
C LEU A 198 -0.86 -1.76 -4.93
N SER A 199 -0.06 -1.66 -3.87
CA SER A 199 1.01 -0.66 -3.83
C SER A 199 2.01 -0.88 -4.99
N THR A 200 2.29 -2.13 -5.35
CA THR A 200 3.13 -2.45 -6.52
C THR A 200 2.42 -2.10 -7.83
N ALA A 201 1.14 -2.47 -8.00
CA ALA A 201 0.38 -2.13 -9.21
C ALA A 201 0.24 -0.61 -9.40
N LEU A 202 0.01 0.15 -8.32
CA LEU A 202 -0.02 1.62 -8.34
C LEU A 202 1.34 2.23 -8.69
N SER A 203 2.43 1.62 -8.21
CA SER A 203 3.78 2.02 -8.58
C SER A 203 4.06 1.79 -10.08
N LEU A 204 3.60 0.67 -10.65
CA LEU A 204 3.71 0.38 -12.08
C LEU A 204 2.83 1.30 -12.93
N LEU A 205 1.65 1.64 -12.44
CA LEU A 205 0.77 2.63 -13.07
C LEU A 205 1.44 4.01 -13.11
N TRP A 206 2.01 4.47 -12.00
CA TRP A 206 2.74 5.73 -11.96
C TRP A 206 3.89 5.76 -12.98
N ALA A 207 4.68 4.69 -13.03
CA ALA A 207 5.77 4.55 -13.98
C ALA A 207 5.29 4.67 -15.43
N ASP A 208 4.21 3.97 -15.78
CA ASP A 208 3.60 4.00 -17.12
C ASP A 208 3.10 5.40 -17.50
N LEU A 209 2.45 6.10 -16.56
CA LEU A 209 1.87 7.42 -16.80
C LEU A 209 2.90 8.55 -16.89
N THR A 210 4.04 8.40 -16.21
CA THR A 210 5.07 9.45 -16.12
C THR A 210 6.32 9.15 -16.95
N GLY A 211 6.41 7.97 -17.55
CA GLY A 211 7.62 7.52 -18.25
C GLY A 211 8.82 7.38 -17.32
N THR A 212 8.59 7.07 -16.04
CA THR A 212 9.65 6.89 -15.02
C THR A 212 9.70 5.45 -14.54
N ALA A 213 10.68 5.12 -13.69
CA ALA A 213 10.73 3.80 -13.07
C ALA A 213 9.71 3.65 -11.92
N PRO A 214 9.19 2.42 -11.68
CA PRO A 214 8.35 2.13 -10.53
C PRO A 214 9.11 2.43 -9.23
N ARG A 215 8.48 3.19 -8.33
CA ARG A 215 9.04 3.61 -7.06
C ARG A 215 8.13 3.25 -5.90
N LEU A 216 8.75 2.67 -4.87
CA LEU A 216 8.12 2.46 -3.57
C LEU A 216 8.81 3.32 -2.53
N ILE A 217 8.01 4.11 -1.82
CA ILE A 217 8.44 5.07 -0.84
C ILE A 217 8.27 4.44 0.55
N PRO A 218 9.32 4.40 1.39
CA PRO A 218 9.19 4.06 2.80
C PRO A 218 8.14 4.93 3.49
N LEU A 219 7.13 4.31 4.12
CA LEU A 219 6.02 5.02 4.75
C LEU A 219 6.45 6.16 5.71
N PRO A 220 7.51 6.03 6.54
CA PRO A 220 7.97 7.13 7.40
C PRO A 220 8.52 8.35 6.64
N LEU A 221 8.91 8.18 5.38
CA LEU A 221 9.44 9.24 4.50
C LEU A 221 8.38 9.79 3.54
N ALA A 222 7.20 9.18 3.48
CA ALA A 222 6.21 9.45 2.44
C ALA A 222 5.76 10.91 2.37
N VAL A 223 5.52 11.54 3.52
CA VAL A 223 5.02 12.93 3.56
C VAL A 223 6.08 13.93 3.08
N ASP A 224 7.31 13.82 3.58
CA ASP A 224 8.39 14.71 3.16
C ASP A 224 8.81 14.46 1.72
N TRP A 225 8.78 13.20 1.28
CA TRP A 225 8.96 12.85 -0.12
C TRP A 225 7.89 13.51 -0.99
N ALA A 226 6.60 13.37 -0.64
CA ALA A 226 5.50 13.93 -1.41
C ALA A 226 5.56 15.45 -1.49
N ARG A 227 5.92 16.12 -0.39
CA ARG A 227 6.09 17.59 -0.35
C ARG A 227 7.22 18.09 -1.26
N ARG A 228 8.33 17.35 -1.37
CA ARG A 228 9.41 17.66 -2.31
C ARG A 228 8.99 17.46 -3.78
N HIS A 229 8.07 16.53 -4.03
CA HIS A 229 7.56 16.19 -5.37
C HIS A 229 6.16 16.76 -5.65
N LYS A 230 5.79 17.86 -4.97
CA LYS A 230 4.45 18.48 -5.09
C LYS A 230 4.07 18.87 -6.52
N GLU A 231 5.05 19.15 -7.38
CA GLU A 231 4.81 19.51 -8.78
C GLU A 231 4.28 18.31 -9.57
N GLU A 232 4.86 17.13 -9.34
CA GLU A 232 4.41 15.87 -9.98
C GLU A 232 2.98 15.51 -9.59
N GLN A 233 2.55 15.90 -8.39
CA GLN A 233 1.19 15.69 -7.89
C GLN A 233 0.13 16.49 -8.66
N THR A 234 0.50 17.59 -9.31
CA THR A 234 -0.46 18.46 -10.02
C THR A 234 -0.92 17.90 -11.37
N ASN A 235 -0.24 16.88 -11.87
CA ASN A 235 -0.60 16.20 -13.10
C ASN A 235 -2.01 15.58 -13.02
N GLN A 236 -2.71 15.62 -14.14
CA GLN A 236 -4.04 15.05 -14.28
C GLN A 236 -4.13 14.21 -15.54
N TRP A 237 -4.95 13.16 -15.49
CA TRP A 237 -5.16 12.21 -16.58
C TRP A 237 -6.65 12.03 -16.81
N ALA A 238 -7.03 11.67 -18.04
CA ALA A 238 -8.39 11.28 -18.34
C ALA A 238 -8.78 10.10 -17.42
N GLY A 239 -9.91 10.22 -16.72
CA GLY A 239 -10.26 9.22 -15.71
C GLY A 239 -10.46 7.82 -16.28
N THR A 240 -11.00 7.71 -17.49
CA THR A 240 -11.15 6.44 -18.21
C THR A 240 -9.81 5.80 -18.55
N GLU A 241 -8.87 6.56 -19.12
CA GLU A 241 -7.51 6.08 -19.39
C GLU A 241 -6.78 5.64 -18.11
N LEU A 242 -6.90 6.46 -17.05
CA LEU A 242 -6.32 6.13 -15.74
C LEU A 242 -6.89 4.82 -15.19
N PHE A 243 -8.21 4.62 -15.31
CA PHE A 243 -8.90 3.41 -14.89
C PHE A 243 -8.44 2.18 -15.69
N GLU A 244 -8.45 2.25 -17.02
CA GLU A 244 -8.05 1.14 -17.90
C GLU A 244 -6.61 0.71 -17.61
N LYS A 245 -5.67 1.66 -17.58
CA LYS A 245 -4.27 1.39 -17.26
C LYS A 245 -4.10 0.80 -15.86
N ALA A 246 -4.88 1.25 -14.88
CA ALA A 246 -4.83 0.69 -13.53
C ALA A 246 -5.28 -0.76 -13.50
N MET A 247 -6.40 -1.07 -14.17
CA MET A 247 -6.92 -2.43 -14.25
C MET A 247 -5.97 -3.36 -15.01
N ASP A 248 -5.31 -2.87 -16.07
CA ASP A 248 -4.26 -3.61 -16.77
C ASP A 248 -3.14 -4.08 -15.83
N LYS A 249 -2.66 -3.21 -14.91
CA LYS A 249 -1.62 -3.60 -13.94
C LYS A 249 -2.14 -4.64 -12.95
N VAL A 250 -3.40 -4.55 -12.54
CA VAL A 250 -4.04 -5.52 -11.64
C VAL A 250 -4.19 -6.89 -12.34
N TRP A 251 -4.71 -6.92 -13.57
CA TRP A 251 -4.87 -8.14 -14.35
C TRP A 251 -3.54 -8.85 -14.62
N GLN A 252 -2.49 -8.09 -14.97
CA GLN A 252 -1.15 -8.65 -15.17
C GLN A 252 -0.65 -9.36 -13.90
N TYR A 253 -0.80 -8.72 -12.73
CA TYR A 253 -0.39 -9.29 -11.46
C TYR A 253 -1.19 -10.56 -11.13
N LEU A 254 -2.52 -10.52 -11.24
CA LEU A 254 -3.39 -11.67 -10.94
C LEU A 254 -3.11 -12.86 -11.87
N SER A 255 -2.85 -12.60 -13.15
CA SER A 255 -2.52 -13.64 -14.13
C SER A 255 -1.19 -14.33 -13.78
N GLN A 256 -0.17 -13.55 -13.43
CA GLN A 256 1.13 -14.08 -13.00
C GLN A 256 1.01 -14.87 -11.69
N GLU A 257 0.28 -14.35 -10.71
CA GLU A 257 0.09 -15.03 -9.42
C GLU A 257 -0.70 -16.35 -9.58
N THR A 258 -1.72 -16.37 -10.42
CA THR A 258 -2.48 -17.59 -10.73
C THR A 258 -1.58 -18.64 -11.39
N ALA A 259 -0.73 -18.24 -12.34
CA ALA A 259 0.24 -19.13 -12.98
C ALA A 259 1.27 -19.66 -11.97
N ARG A 260 1.79 -18.79 -11.09
CA ARG A 260 2.76 -19.16 -10.05
C ARG A 260 2.19 -20.22 -9.10
N ARG A 261 0.94 -20.06 -8.64
CA ARG A 261 0.30 -21.02 -7.72
C ARG A 261 0.01 -22.37 -8.39
N ARG A 262 -0.36 -22.38 -9.68
CA ARG A 262 -0.54 -23.62 -10.45
C ARG A 262 0.74 -24.43 -10.61
N ASN A 263 1.90 -23.77 -10.63
CA ASN A 263 3.20 -24.45 -10.77
C ASN A 263 3.78 -24.97 -9.45
N VAL A 264 3.21 -24.56 -8.30
CA VAL A 264 3.68 -24.92 -6.95
C VAL A 264 2.76 -25.96 -6.28
N GLY A 265 1.50 -26.09 -6.74
CA GLY A 265 0.55 -27.11 -6.29
C GLY A 265 0.66 -28.40 -7.09
#